data_AF-A0A7J3BEG6-F1
#
_entry.id   AF-A0A7J3BEG6-F1
#
_cell.length_a   1.000
_cell.length_b   1.000
_cell.length_c   1.000
_cell.angle_alpha   90.00
_cell.angle_beta   90.00
_cell.angle_gamma   90.00
#
_symmetry.space_group_name_H-M   'P 1'
#
loop_
_entity.id
_entity.type
_entity.pdbx_description
1 polymer ?
#
loop_
_entity_poly.entity_id
_entity_poly.type
_entity_poly.pdbx_seq_one_letter_code
_entity_poly.pdbx_strand_id
1 'polypeptide(L)' 'RETYKRAEKKGYVKTISEAGGKVFRDTCVVVSPLRELGIETVATNSCKAAHYLPSTSGIKVRLDTMEELIEEATR' A
#
# COMPACT_ATOMS: atom_id res chain seq x y z
N ARG A 1 -1.50 10.01 -12.91
CA ARG A 1 -0.43 9.87 -13.93
C ARG A 1 0.71 10.86 -13.72
N GLU A 2 0.46 12.16 -13.55
CA GLU A 2 1.51 13.18 -13.32
C GLU A 2 2.31 12.95 -12.03
N THR A 3 1.64 12.63 -10.91
CA THR A 3 2.29 12.35 -9.62
C THR A 3 3.35 11.25 -9.73
N TYR A 4 3.04 10.18 -10.46
CA TYR A 4 3.99 9.09 -10.71
C TYR A 4 5.22 9.58 -11.49
N LYS A 5 5.02 10.32 -12.61
CA LYS A 5 6.13 10.87 -13.40
C LYS A 5 7.05 11.77 -12.57
N ARG A 6 6.47 12.58 -11.67
CA ARG A 6 7.23 13.44 -10.74
C ARG A 6 8.01 12.61 -9.73
N ALA A 7 7.41 11.55 -9.17
CA ALA A 7 8.08 10.65 -8.22
C ALA A 7 9.22 9.87 -8.89
N GLU A 8 9.01 9.42 -10.12
CA GLU A 8 10.01 8.73 -10.94
C GLU A 8 11.20 9.64 -11.28
N LYS A 9 10.94 10.87 -11.76
CA LYS A 9 12.00 11.86 -12.03
C LYS A 9 12.81 12.21 -10.78
N LYS A 10 12.19 12.18 -9.60
CA LYS A 10 12.85 12.41 -8.30
C LYS A 10 13.56 11.17 -7.74
N GLY A 11 13.46 10.01 -8.40
CA GLY A 11 14.09 8.77 -7.97
C GLY A 11 13.32 7.98 -6.90
N TYR A 12 12.17 8.47 -6.42
CA TYR A 12 11.43 7.82 -5.32
C TYR A 12 10.96 6.41 -5.67
N VAL A 13 10.48 6.21 -6.92
CA VAL A 13 10.03 4.89 -7.39
C VAL A 13 11.21 3.90 -7.39
N LYS A 14 12.39 4.36 -7.82
CA LYS A 14 13.61 3.55 -7.84
C LYS A 14 14.03 3.17 -6.42
N THR A 15 14.08 4.13 -5.50
CA THR A 15 14.42 3.89 -4.08
C THR A 15 13.50 2.85 -3.44
N ILE A 16 12.18 2.97 -3.63
CA ILE A 16 11.22 1.99 -3.09
C ILE A 16 11.47 0.60 -3.69
N SER A 17 11.71 0.53 -5.00
CA SER A 17 11.93 -0.75 -5.70
C SER A 17 13.23 -1.44 -5.29
N GLU A 18 14.32 -0.68 -5.12
CA GLU A 18 15.61 -1.19 -4.66
C GLU A 18 15.57 -1.69 -3.21
N ALA A 19 14.68 -1.11 -2.38
CA ALA A 19 14.40 -1.61 -1.03
C ALA A 19 13.49 -2.87 -1.01
N GLY A 20 13.10 -3.41 -2.17
CA GLY A 20 12.19 -4.56 -2.29
C GLY A 20 10.70 -4.21 -2.29
N GLY A 21 10.35 -2.93 -2.20
CA GLY A 21 8.98 -2.45 -2.29
C GLY A 21 8.42 -2.53 -3.71
N LYS A 22 7.09 -2.57 -3.84
CA LYS A 22 6.39 -2.58 -5.13
C LYS A 22 5.49 -1.36 -5.24
N VAL A 23 5.60 -0.62 -6.34
CA VAL A 23 4.77 0.57 -6.61
C VAL A 23 3.68 0.23 -7.62
N PHE A 24 2.43 0.26 -7.17
CA PHE A 24 1.25 0.04 -8.01
C PHE A 24 0.53 1.36 -8.30
N ARG A 25 -0.17 1.44 -9.43
CA ARG A 25 -0.93 2.63 -9.85
C ARG A 25 -2.18 2.24 -10.64
N ASP A 26 -2.91 3.25 -11.11
CA ASP A 26 -4.10 3.16 -11.98
C ASP A 26 -5.37 2.60 -11.31
N THR A 27 -5.26 1.91 -10.17
CA THR A 27 -6.42 1.45 -9.39
C THR A 27 -6.13 1.47 -7.88
N CYS A 28 -7.18 1.66 -7.07
CA CYS A 28 -7.08 1.67 -5.61
C CYS A 28 -7.02 0.23 -5.07
N VAL A 29 -6.17 0.00 -4.07
CA VAL A 29 -6.03 -1.32 -3.41
C VAL A 29 -7.33 -1.86 -2.82
N VAL A 30 -8.28 -0.98 -2.50
CA VAL A 30 -9.62 -1.32 -1.98
C VAL A 30 -10.45 -2.18 -2.95
N VAL A 31 -10.20 -2.06 -4.26
CA VAL A 31 -10.92 -2.80 -5.30
C VAL A 31 -10.04 -3.87 -5.95
N SER A 32 -8.84 -4.10 -5.44
CA SER A 32 -7.96 -5.17 -5.90
C SER A 32 -8.42 -6.52 -5.32
N PRO A 33 -8.25 -7.64 -6.05
CA PRO A 33 -8.63 -8.97 -5.57
C PRO A 33 -7.61 -9.52 -4.56
N LEU A 34 -7.43 -8.83 -3.43
CA LEU A 34 -6.34 -9.09 -2.48
C LEU A 34 -6.34 -10.53 -1.93
N ARG A 35 -7.52 -11.10 -1.68
CA ARG A 35 -7.65 -12.49 -1.21
C ARG A 35 -7.20 -13.51 -2.26
N GLU A 36 -7.53 -13.29 -3.53
CA GLU A 36 -7.09 -14.17 -4.63
C GLU A 36 -5.57 -14.09 -4.83
N LEU A 37 -4.98 -12.95 -4.47
CA LEU A 37 -3.53 -12.76 -4.42
C LEU A 37 -2.88 -13.33 -3.14
N GLY A 38 -3.65 -14.00 -2.28
CA GLY A 38 -3.16 -14.62 -1.04
C GLY A 38 -2.90 -13.64 0.10
N ILE A 39 -3.41 -12.41 0.02
CA ILE A 39 -3.25 -11.40 1.07
C ILE A 39 -4.43 -11.50 2.03
N GLU A 40 -4.15 -11.72 3.31
CA GLU A 40 -5.18 -11.85 4.35
C GLU A 40 -5.26 -10.61 5.28
N THR A 41 -4.15 -9.89 5.43
CA THR A 41 -4.02 -8.75 6.33
C THR A 41 -3.30 -7.60 5.64
N VAL A 42 -3.72 -6.37 5.89
CA VAL A 42 -3.09 -5.14 5.38
C VAL A 42 -2.85 -4.18 6.53
N ALA A 43 -1.64 -3.63 6.64
CA ALA A 43 -1.35 -2.48 7.49
C ALA A 43 -1.28 -1.23 6.60
N THR A 44 -1.95 -0.14 6.98
CA THR A 44 -2.09 1.05 6.13
C THR A 44 -2.22 2.32 6.94
N ASN A 45 -1.76 3.45 6.40
CA ASN A 45 -2.01 4.79 6.97
C ASN A 45 -3.24 5.48 6.35
N SER A 46 -3.99 4.78 5.50
CA SER A 46 -5.17 5.31 4.83
C SER A 46 -6.44 4.94 5.58
N CYS A 47 -7.11 5.93 6.19
CA CYS A 47 -8.42 5.73 6.81
C CYS A 47 -9.46 5.17 5.83
N LYS A 48 -9.38 5.54 4.54
CA LYS A 48 -10.24 5.00 3.49
C LYS A 48 -10.02 3.49 3.32
N ALA A 49 -8.76 3.07 3.20
CA ALA A 49 -8.46 1.65 3.04
C ALA A 49 -8.87 0.86 4.30
N ALA A 50 -8.56 1.39 5.48
CA ALA A 50 -8.95 0.77 6.75
C ALA A 50 -10.46 0.62 6.94
N HIS A 51 -11.25 1.59 6.45
CA HIS A 51 -12.71 1.51 6.52
C HIS A 51 -13.30 0.49 5.54
N TYR A 52 -12.83 0.47 4.29
CA TYR A 52 -13.47 -0.34 3.23
C TYR A 52 -12.95 -1.78 3.14
N LEU A 53 -11.63 -2.01 3.27
CA LEU A 53 -11.04 -3.33 3.05
C LEU A 53 -11.68 -4.47 3.88
N PRO A 54 -12.08 -4.27 5.15
CA PRO A 54 -12.78 -5.30 5.92
C PRO A 54 -14.14 -5.66 5.34
N SER A 55 -14.92 -4.68 4.89
CA SER A 55 -16.28 -4.89 4.39
C SER A 55 -16.34 -5.27 2.92
N THR A 56 -15.42 -4.76 2.09
CA THR A 56 -15.41 -5.01 0.63
C THR A 56 -14.67 -6.28 0.25
N SER A 57 -13.60 -6.63 0.99
CA SER A 57 -12.71 -7.74 0.63
C SER A 57 -12.44 -8.69 1.80
N GLY A 58 -13.07 -8.49 2.96
CA GLY A 58 -12.88 -9.33 4.14
C GLY A 58 -11.45 -9.29 4.69
N ILE A 59 -10.67 -8.27 4.35
CA ILE A 59 -9.25 -8.18 4.75
C ILE A 59 -9.16 -7.63 6.17
N LYS A 60 -8.32 -8.24 7.01
CA LYS A 60 -8.01 -7.68 8.34
C LYS A 60 -7.13 -6.45 8.15
N VAL A 61 -7.42 -5.36 8.86
CA VAL A 61 -6.66 -4.11 8.70
C VAL A 61 -6.12 -3.60 10.03
N ARG A 62 -4.84 -3.20 10.01
CA ARG A 62 -4.21 -2.33 11.02
C ARG A 62 -4.09 -0.92 10.44
N LEU A 63 -4.66 0.08 11.11
CA LEU A 63 -4.47 1.49 10.76
C LEU A 63 -3.39 2.06 11.66
N ASP A 64 -2.33 2.63 11.05
CA ASP A 64 -1.24 3.24 11.81
C ASP A 64 -0.57 4.42 11.09
N THR A 65 0.37 5.08 11.77
CA THR A 65 1.20 6.14 11.22
C THR A 65 2.18 5.59 10.17
N MET A 66 2.65 6.45 9.26
CA MET A 66 3.59 6.01 8.22
C MET A 66 4.90 5.51 8.84
N GLU A 67 5.36 6.20 9.89
CA GLU A 67 6.58 5.92 10.62
C GLU A 67 6.54 4.52 11.24
N GLU A 68 5.47 4.18 11.97
CA GLU A 68 5.30 2.86 12.59
C GLU A 68 5.19 1.73 11.56
N LEU A 69 4.53 1.98 10.42
CA LEU A 69 4.40 1.00 9.34
C LEU A 69 5.74 0.72 8.67
N ILE A 70 6.55 1.76 8.42
CA ILE A 70 7.89 1.61 7.82
C ILE A 70 8.81 0.89 8.80
N GLU A 71 8.77 1.25 10.09
CA GLU A 71 9.58 0.59 11.11
C GLU A 71 9.24 -0.90 11.19
N GLU A 72 7.95 -1.28 11.27
CA GLU A 72 7.54 -2.68 11.28
C GLU A 72 7.95 -3.42 10.00
N ALA A 73 7.83 -2.79 8.83
CA ALA A 73 8.14 -3.41 7.55
C ALA A 73 9.65 -3.61 7.30
N THR A 74 10.52 -2.94 8.07
CA THR A 74 11.98 -2.95 7.88
C THR A 74 12.76 -3.56 9.04
N ARG A 75 12.05 -4.05 10.07
CA ARG A 75 12.63 -4.79 11.21
C ARG A 75 13.18 -6.16 10.82
#